data_AF-A0AAW1L8A9-F1
#
_entry.id   AF-A0AAW1L8A9-F1
#
_cell.length_a   1.000
_cell.length_b   1.000
_cell.length_c   1.000
_cell.angle_alpha   90.00
_cell.angle_beta   90.00
_cell.angle_gamma   90.00
#
_symmetry.space_group_name_H-M   'P 1'
#
loop_
_entity.id
_entity.type
_entity.pdbx_description
1 polymer ?
#
loop_
_entity_poly.entity_id
_entity_poly.type
_entity_poly.pdbx_seq_one_letter_code
_entity_poly.pdbx_strand_id
1 'polypeptide(L)'
;MYADDTSIIIADTDSNLEATASYTLEQLHEWFTSNGLFLNARKTNFLIFHPKQKTIEPQYNLSVNNTDLQHPESVQFLGLDIDENLSWAEACTNIASKLNRSCYLFRSLRDLLDFDRLN
;
A
#
# COMPACT_ATOMS: atom_id res chain seq x y z
N MET A 1 -1.09 -12.98 1.66
CA MET A 1 0.10 -13.14 2.51
C MET A 1 1.30 -13.33 1.61
N TYR A 2 2.35 -12.56 1.80
CA TYR A 2 3.60 -12.68 1.06
C TYR A 2 4.76 -12.54 2.04
N ALA A 3 5.63 -13.56 2.14
CA ALA A 3 6.66 -13.63 3.17
C ALA A 3 6.08 -13.39 4.58
N ASP A 4 6.57 -12.37 5.29
CA ASP A 4 6.08 -11.93 6.60
C ASP A 4 4.93 -10.91 6.53
N ASP A 5 4.64 -10.36 5.35
CA ASP A 5 3.56 -9.40 5.15
C ASP A 5 2.20 -10.10 5.02
N THR A 6 1.27 -9.65 5.86
CA THR A 6 -0.13 -10.10 5.86
C THR A 6 -1.03 -8.95 5.48
N SER A 7 -1.95 -9.20 4.55
CA SER A 7 -2.92 -8.21 4.08
C SER A 7 -4.29 -8.86 4.02
N ILE A 8 -5.30 -8.10 4.40
CA ILE A 8 -6.68 -8.57 4.59
C ILE A 8 -7.59 -7.57 3.90
N ILE A 9 -8.62 -8.10 3.23
CA ILE A 9 -9.68 -7.30 2.63
C ILE A 9 -10.95 -7.54 3.44
N ILE A 10 -11.57 -6.45 3.89
CA ILE A 10 -12.80 -6.47 4.68
C ILE A 10 -13.84 -5.69 3.90
N ALA A 11 -15.02 -6.26 3.73
CA ALA A 11 -16.12 -5.67 2.99
C ALA A 11 -17.41 -5.77 3.80
N ASP A 12 -18.03 -4.63 4.05
CA ASP A 12 -19.33 -4.51 4.70
C ASP A 12 -19.99 -3.20 4.25
N THR A 13 -21.21 -2.98 4.69
CA THR A 13 -21.89 -1.69 4.65
C THR A 13 -21.14 -0.64 5.48
N ASP A 14 -21.21 0.63 5.06
CA ASP A 14 -20.52 1.73 5.76
C ASP A 14 -20.80 1.76 7.28
N SER A 15 -22.05 1.45 7.69
CA SER A 15 -22.46 1.45 9.10
C SER A 15 -21.84 0.34 9.94
N ASN A 16 -21.47 -0.78 9.32
CA ASN A 16 -20.96 -1.95 10.02
C ASN A 16 -19.46 -2.15 9.79
N LEU A 17 -18.88 -1.50 8.79
CA LEU A 17 -17.52 -1.74 8.34
C LEU A 17 -16.49 -1.58 9.47
N GLU A 18 -16.65 -0.58 10.33
CA GLU A 18 -15.76 -0.37 11.49
C GLU A 18 -15.86 -1.51 12.52
N ALA A 19 -17.08 -1.92 12.85
CA ALA A 19 -17.32 -3.01 13.80
C ALA A 19 -16.81 -4.34 13.26
N THR A 20 -17.08 -4.63 11.98
CA THR A 20 -16.61 -5.83 11.29
C THR A 20 -15.09 -5.84 11.17
N ALA A 21 -14.47 -4.69 10.88
CA ALA A 21 -13.02 -4.56 10.83
C ALA A 21 -12.36 -4.75 12.19
N SER A 22 -12.91 -4.14 13.24
CA SER A 22 -12.42 -4.28 14.62
C SER A 22 -12.50 -5.73 15.09
N TYR A 23 -13.66 -6.38 14.90
CA TYR A 23 -13.82 -7.80 15.22
C TYR A 23 -12.84 -8.69 14.45
N THR A 24 -12.66 -8.43 13.14
CA THR A 24 -11.71 -9.20 12.32
C THR A 24 -10.27 -9.01 12.79
N LEU A 25 -9.89 -7.80 13.21
CA LEU A 25 -8.56 -7.49 13.76
C LEU A 25 -8.31 -8.20 15.10
N GLU A 26 -9.31 -8.30 15.96
CA GLU A 26 -9.23 -9.06 17.22
C GLU A 26 -9.00 -10.56 16.94
N GLN A 27 -9.81 -11.16 16.07
CA GLN A 27 -9.64 -12.56 15.66
C GLN A 27 -8.27 -12.82 15.03
N LEU A 28 -7.79 -11.87 14.22
CA LEU A 28 -6.46 -11.94 13.64
C LEU A 28 -5.39 -11.90 14.73
N HIS A 29 -5.51 -10.98 15.68
CA HIS A 29 -4.57 -10.86 16.78
C HIS A 29 -4.49 -12.14 17.63
N GLU A 30 -5.65 -12.73 17.95
CA GLU A 30 -5.73 -14.02 18.65
C GLU A 30 -5.06 -15.14 17.85
N TRP A 31 -5.31 -15.20 16.53
CA TRP A 31 -4.69 -16.18 15.65
C TRP A 31 -3.16 -16.03 15.60
N PHE A 32 -2.65 -14.80 15.46
CA PHE A 32 -1.21 -14.53 15.49
C PHE A 32 -0.60 -15.00 16.81
N THR A 33 -1.18 -14.60 17.93
CA THR A 33 -0.69 -14.93 19.27
C THR A 33 -0.72 -16.44 19.53
N SER A 34 -1.79 -17.12 19.13
CA SER A 34 -1.93 -18.58 19.27
C SER A 34 -0.90 -19.35 18.45
N ASN A 35 -0.40 -18.76 17.35
CA ASN A 35 0.65 -19.34 16.51
C ASN A 35 2.06 -18.86 16.89
N GLY A 36 2.22 -18.15 18.02
CA GLY A 36 3.51 -17.62 18.46
C GLY A 36 4.05 -16.48 17.59
N LEU A 37 3.18 -15.82 16.84
CA LEU A 37 3.48 -14.65 16.02
C LEU A 37 3.06 -13.36 16.73
N PHE A 38 3.77 -12.27 16.46
CA PHE A 38 3.46 -10.95 17.01
C PHE A 38 2.92 -10.04 15.90
N LEU A 39 1.69 -9.56 16.06
CA LEU A 39 1.12 -8.54 15.18
C LEU A 39 1.67 -7.15 15.56
N ASN A 40 2.50 -6.58 14.71
CA ASN A 40 3.12 -5.28 14.97
C ASN A 40 2.19 -4.12 14.58
N ALA A 41 1.38 -3.66 15.53
CA ALA A 41 0.41 -2.57 15.33
C ALA A 41 1.03 -1.31 14.71
N ARG A 42 2.29 -0.97 15.02
CA ARG A 42 2.97 0.20 14.45
C ARG A 42 3.31 0.09 12.97
N LYS A 43 3.39 -1.13 12.44
CA LYS A 43 3.61 -1.42 11.02
C LYS A 43 2.32 -1.80 10.30
N THR A 44 1.23 -1.97 11.04
CA THR A 44 -0.07 -2.31 10.47
C THR A 44 -0.80 -1.02 10.09
N ASN A 45 -1.11 -0.91 8.81
CA ASN A 45 -1.86 0.20 8.25
C ASN A 45 -3.18 -0.33 7.71
N PHE A 46 -4.17 0.54 7.61
CA PHE A 46 -5.39 0.27 6.87
C PHE A 46 -5.62 1.33 5.80
N LEU A 47 -6.41 0.97 4.79
CA LEU A 47 -6.89 1.84 3.72
C LEU A 47 -8.36 1.57 3.53
N ILE A 48 -9.14 2.62 3.29
CA ILE A 48 -10.56 2.49 2.98
C ILE A 48 -10.75 2.72 1.50
N PHE A 49 -11.17 1.68 0.79
CA PHE A 49 -11.41 1.80 -0.64
C PHE A 49 -12.74 2.48 -0.92
N HIS A 50 -12.71 3.54 -1.73
CA HIS A 50 -13.92 4.21 -2.17
C HIS A 50 -13.78 4.90 -3.54
N PRO A 51 -14.89 5.13 -4.25
CA PRO A 51 -14.87 5.95 -5.46
C PRO A 51 -14.45 7.39 -5.15
N LYS A 52 -13.73 8.02 -6.08
CA LYS A 52 -13.27 9.41 -5.97
C LYS A 52 -14.40 10.42 -5.71
N GLN A 53 -15.63 10.11 -6.13
CA GLN A 53 -16.79 10.99 -5.93
C GLN A 53 -17.40 10.89 -4.52
N LYS A 54 -17.02 9.89 -3.73
CA LYS A 54 -17.53 9.68 -2.38
C LYS A 54 -16.57 10.34 -1.40
N THR A 55 -17.06 11.32 -0.65
CA THR A 55 -16.33 11.81 0.52
C THR A 55 -16.49 10.81 1.66
N ILE A 56 -15.38 10.34 2.21
CA ILE A 56 -15.37 9.60 3.46
C ILE A 56 -15.04 10.60 4.57
N GLU A 57 -15.99 10.79 5.48
CA GLU A 57 -15.72 11.53 6.72
C GLU A 57 -14.76 10.68 7.58
N PRO A 58 -13.79 11.30 8.30
CA PRO A 58 -12.83 10.58 9.13
C PRO A 58 -13.55 10.02 10.37
N GLN A 59 -14.11 8.82 10.23
CA GLN A 59 -14.89 8.19 11.29
C GLN A 59 -14.31 6.85 11.76
N TYR A 60 -13.44 6.23 10.96
CA TYR A 60 -12.94 4.89 11.24
C TYR A 60 -11.72 4.94 12.15
N ASN A 61 -11.87 4.46 13.38
CA ASN A 61 -10.78 4.36 14.34
C ASN A 61 -10.54 2.89 14.66
N LEU A 62 -9.57 2.29 13.96
CA LEU A 62 -9.15 0.92 14.22
C LEU A 62 -7.95 0.91 15.15
N SER A 63 -8.00 0.03 16.15
CA SER A 63 -6.89 -0.18 17.09
C SER A 63 -6.64 -1.67 17.30
N VAL A 64 -5.39 -2.01 17.63
CA VAL A 64 -4.96 -3.35 18.03
C VAL A 64 -4.04 -3.19 19.23
N ASN A 65 -4.23 -3.98 20.29
CA ASN A 65 -3.42 -3.91 21.51
C ASN A 65 -3.30 -2.49 22.09
N ASN A 66 -4.42 -1.76 22.17
CA ASN A 66 -4.46 -0.37 22.64
C ASN A 66 -3.54 0.58 21.85
N THR A 67 -3.24 0.24 20.60
CA THR A 67 -2.47 1.08 19.68
C THR A 67 -3.32 1.36 18.45
N ASP A 68 -3.53 2.64 18.15
CA ASP A 68 -4.26 3.07 16.98
C ASP A 68 -3.48 2.74 15.70
N LEU A 69 -4.18 2.21 14.70
CA LEU A 69 -3.60 1.88 13.40
C LEU A 69 -3.48 3.15 12.54
N GLN A 70 -2.48 3.19 11.67
CA GLN A 70 -2.32 4.31 10.75
C GLN A 70 -3.26 4.17 9.54
N HIS A 71 -3.81 5.30 9.12
CA HIS A 71 -4.61 5.45 7.91
C HIS A 71 -3.92 6.41 6.92
N PRO A 72 -2.89 5.95 6.18
CA PRO A 72 -2.25 6.76 5.15
C PRO A 72 -3.13 6.84 3.89
N GLU A 73 -2.92 7.86 3.06
CA GLU A 73 -3.61 7.98 1.75
C GLU A 73 -3.15 6.94 0.72
N SER A 74 -1.91 6.46 0.86
CA SER A 74 -1.34 5.39 0.03
C SER A 74 -0.48 4.42 0.86
N VAL A 75 -0.41 3.17 0.39
CA VAL A 75 0.44 2.13 0.98
C VAL A 75 1.21 1.40 -0.11
N GLN A 76 2.46 1.03 0.18
CA GLN A 76 3.22 0.15 -0.68
C GLN A 76 2.75 -1.30 -0.47
N PHE A 77 2.18 -1.90 -1.51
CA PHE A 77 1.73 -3.28 -1.54
C PHE A 77 2.41 -4.02 -2.69
N LEU A 78 3.25 -5.01 -2.35
CA LEU A 78 4.02 -5.82 -3.32
C LEU A 78 4.84 -4.97 -4.31
N GLY A 79 5.37 -3.84 -3.84
CA GLY A 79 6.19 -2.92 -4.66
C GLY A 79 5.39 -1.96 -5.55
N LEU A 80 4.06 -1.93 -5.40
CA LEU A 80 3.18 -0.95 -6.02
C LEU A 80 2.57 -0.03 -4.96
N ASP A 81 2.53 1.27 -5.24
CA ASP A 81 1.83 2.23 -4.38
C ASP A 81 0.34 2.19 -4.72
N ILE A 82 -0.48 1.83 -3.73
CA ILE A 82 -1.93 1.72 -3.82
C ILE A 82 -2.57 2.79 -2.94
N ASP A 83 -3.43 3.61 -3.54
CA ASP A 83 -4.19 4.65 -2.86
C ASP A 83 -5.65 4.25 -2.59
N GLU A 84 -6.31 4.96 -1.68
CA GLU A 84 -7.72 4.76 -1.28
C GLU A 84 -8.71 4.75 -2.47
N ASN A 85 -8.39 5.43 -3.57
CA ASN A 85 -9.24 5.50 -4.75
C ASN A 85 -8.77 4.62 -5.91
N LEU A 86 -7.71 3.82 -5.73
CA LEU A 86 -7.08 3.04 -6.79
C LEU A 86 -6.83 3.90 -8.04
N SER A 87 -6.32 5.11 -7.85
CA SER A 87 -6.05 6.04 -8.94
C SER A 87 -4.85 5.63 -9.77
N TRP A 88 -3.92 4.88 -9.19
CA TRP A 88 -2.65 4.45 -9.80
C TRP A 88 -1.76 5.62 -10.27
N ALA A 89 -2.09 6.85 -9.89
CA ALA A 89 -1.41 8.05 -10.38
C ALA A 89 0.04 8.09 -9.90
N GLU A 90 0.26 7.78 -8.62
CA GLU A 90 1.59 7.69 -8.01
C GLU A 90 2.40 6.57 -8.65
N ALA A 91 1.84 5.37 -8.77
CA ALA A 91 2.48 4.23 -9.42
C ALA A 91 2.88 4.55 -10.88
N CYS A 92 1.99 5.16 -11.67
CA CYS A 92 2.28 5.58 -13.04
C CYS A 92 3.40 6.61 -13.10
N THR A 93 3.38 7.61 -12.23
CA THR A 93 4.43 8.64 -12.12
C THR A 93 5.78 8.02 -11.76
N ASN A 94 5.78 7.08 -10.81
CA ASN A 94 6.98 6.37 -10.37
C ASN A 94 7.58 5.53 -11.49
N ILE A 95 6.77 4.82 -12.28
CA ILE A 95 7.24 4.07 -13.46
C ILE A 95 7.76 5.02 -14.55
N ALA A 96 7.00 6.08 -14.87
CA ALA A 96 7.39 7.06 -15.88
C ALA A 96 8.72 7.74 -15.54
N SER A 97 8.93 8.10 -14.27
CA SER A 97 10.19 8.71 -13.82
C SER A 97 11.40 7.78 -13.97
N LYS A 98 11.25 6.49 -13.65
CA LYS A 98 12.29 5.46 -13.84
C LYS A 98 12.61 5.27 -15.32
N LEU A 99 11.59 5.25 -16.18
CA LEU A 99 11.76 5.13 -17.63
C LEU A 99 12.48 6.36 -18.19
N ASN A 100 12.07 7.57 -17.80
CA ASN A 100 12.69 8.81 -18.25
C ASN A 100 14.18 8.89 -17.90
N ARG A 101 14.56 8.46 -16.69
CA ARG A 101 15.99 8.35 -16.29
C ARG A 101 16.74 7.39 -17.21
N SER A 102 16.16 6.24 -17.51
CA SER A 102 16.77 5.24 -18.38
C SER A 102 16.93 5.77 -19.81
N CYS A 103 15.90 6.40 -20.36
CA CYS A 103 15.95 7.05 -21.69
C CYS A 103 17.00 8.16 -21.74
N TYR A 104 17.11 8.97 -20.68
CA TYR A 104 18.13 10.01 -20.59
C TYR A 104 19.53 9.39 -20.63
N LEU A 105 19.78 8.34 -19.84
CA LEU A 105 21.07 7.63 -19.86
C LEU A 105 21.39 7.06 -21.25
N PHE A 106 20.44 6.41 -21.92
CA PHE A 106 20.64 5.92 -23.29
C PHE A 106 20.93 7.04 -24.28
N ARG A 107 20.26 8.18 -24.15
CA ARG A 107 20.52 9.36 -24.98
C ARG A 107 21.92 9.91 -24.74
N SER A 108 22.35 10.04 -23.49
CA SER A 108 23.71 10.51 -23.16
C SER A 108 24.80 9.54 -23.62
N LEU A 109 24.55 8.23 -23.52
CA LEU A 109 25.49 7.20 -23.99
C LEU A 109 25.60 7.19 -25.51
N ARG A 110 24.52 7.46 -26.25
CA ARG A 110 24.58 7.58 -27.72
C ARG A 110 25.63 8.59 -28.17
N ASP A 111 25.67 9.75 -27.53
CA ASP A 111 26.61 10.82 -27.90
C ASP A 111 28.05 10.51 -27.47
N LEU A 112 28.24 9.61 -26.50
CA LEU A 112 29.57 9.15 -26.05
C LEU A 112 30.10 7.97 -26.87
N LEU A 113 29.19 7.14 -27.38
CA LEU A 113 29.46 5.97 -28.19
C LEU A 113 29.42 6.36 -29.68
N ASP A 114 30.39 7.12 -30.14
CA ASP A 114 30.63 7.24 -31.58
C ASP A 114 30.90 5.84 -32.16
N PHE A 115 30.09 5.43 -33.14
CA PHE A 115 30.18 4.13 -33.81
C PHE A 115 31.56 3.86 -34.43
N ASP A 116 32.37 4.90 -34.66
CA ASP A 116 33.74 4.78 -35.17
C ASP A 116 34.73 4.15 -34.17
N ARG A 117 34.40 4.08 -32.87
CA ARG A 117 35.27 3.48 -31.84
C ARG A 117 34.94 2.02 -31.50
N LEU A 118 33.90 1.46 -32.12
CA LEU A 118 33.42 0.10 -31.90
C LEU A 118 33.87 -0.90 -32.99
N ASN A 119 34.76 -0.49 -33.91
CA ASN A 119 35.45 -1.35 -34.88
C ASN A 119 36.94 -1.51 -34.53
#